data_AF-A0A2T5J8A5-F1
#
_entry.id   AF-A0A2T5J8A5-F1
#
_cell.length_a   1.000
_cell.length_b   1.000
_cell.length_c   1.000
_cell.angle_alpha   90.00
_cell.angle_beta   90.00
_cell.angle_gamma   90.00
#
_symmetry.space_group_name_H-M   'P 1'
#
loop_
_entity.id
_entity.type
_entity.pdbx_description
1 polymer ?
#
loop_
_entity_poly.entity_id
_entity_poly.type
_entity_poly.pdbx_seq_one_letter_code
_entity_poly.pdbx_strand_id
1 'polypeptide(L)'
;MDYQIFIYSVRVWLSAVFLSPVLVLIPDGQLFKMTLSDWSIYLSVVLLSIFFSIPCFLSLWLAVNLVQFSSWHIMLKKLSLCIIGVAFTILPFFVLLGSEATFNDSSSPVLAYVLVICAGIWFYRLTPR
;
A
#
# COMPACT_ATOMS: atom_id res chain seq x y z
N MET A 1 -16.85 -0.48 -17.24
CA MET A 1 -15.87 -0.59 -16.12
C MET A 1 -16.57 -0.18 -14.85
N ASP A 2 -16.44 -0.97 -13.80
CA ASP A 2 -17.23 -0.75 -12.58
C ASP A 2 -16.59 0.32 -11.72
N TYR A 3 -17.23 1.49 -11.70
CA TYR A 3 -16.85 2.65 -10.90
C TYR A 3 -16.57 2.29 -9.43
N GLN A 4 -17.30 1.32 -8.88
CA GLN A 4 -17.13 0.86 -7.51
C GLN A 4 -15.75 0.19 -7.26
N ILE A 5 -15.24 -0.56 -8.23
CA ILE A 5 -13.92 -1.23 -8.12
C ILE A 5 -12.81 -0.21 -8.16
N PHE A 6 -12.92 0.78 -9.04
CA PHE A 6 -11.96 1.87 -9.10
C PHE A 6 -11.93 2.64 -7.77
N ILE A 7 -13.09 3.03 -7.23
CA ILE A 7 -13.15 3.71 -5.92
C ILE A 7 -12.55 2.85 -4.81
N TYR A 8 -12.85 1.55 -4.78
CA TYR A 8 -12.30 0.64 -3.79
C TYR A 8 -10.77 0.61 -3.84
N SER A 9 -10.20 0.40 -5.02
CA SER A 9 -8.74 0.36 -5.22
C SER A 9 -8.09 1.70 -4.85
N VAL A 10 -8.71 2.83 -5.22
CA VAL A 10 -8.23 4.16 -4.86
C VAL A 10 -8.24 4.34 -3.35
N ARG A 11 -9.31 3.98 -2.64
CA ARG A 11 -9.39 4.12 -1.17
C ARG A 11 -8.32 3.30 -0.45
N VAL A 12 -8.12 2.05 -0.86
CA VAL A 12 -7.06 1.18 -0.32
C VAL A 12 -5.69 1.81 -0.56
N TRP A 13 -5.43 2.24 -1.78
CA TRP A 13 -4.15 2.85 -2.16
C TRP A 13 -3.87 4.17 -1.42
N LEU A 14 -4.83 5.09 -1.39
CA LEU A 14 -4.70 6.37 -0.69
C LEU A 14 -4.47 6.16 0.81
N SER A 15 -5.16 5.19 1.42
CA SER A 15 -4.92 4.85 2.83
C SER A 15 -3.49 4.35 3.05
N ALA A 16 -2.96 3.50 2.16
CA ALA A 16 -1.59 3.00 2.24
C ALA A 16 -0.55 4.11 2.10
N VAL A 17 -0.71 4.99 1.11
CA VAL A 17 0.19 6.11 0.85
C VAL A 17 0.28 7.07 2.04
N PHE A 18 -0.85 7.38 2.68
CA PHE A 18 -0.88 8.34 3.78
C PHE A 18 -0.55 7.73 5.15
N LEU A 19 -1.04 6.51 5.44
CA LEU A 19 -0.84 5.90 6.76
C LEU A 19 0.54 5.23 6.89
N SER A 20 1.13 4.73 5.80
CA SER A 20 2.45 4.09 5.86
C SER A 20 3.54 4.99 6.42
N PRO A 21 3.76 6.22 5.93
CA PRO A 21 4.79 7.10 6.48
C PRO A 21 4.49 7.53 7.92
N VAL A 22 3.21 7.66 8.29
CA VAL A 22 2.81 7.91 9.69
C VAL A 22 3.19 6.72 10.58
N LEU A 23 2.95 5.49 10.14
CA LEU A 23 3.30 4.27 10.88
C LEU A 23 4.80 4.12 11.11
N VAL A 24 5.64 4.55 10.15
CA VAL A 24 7.10 4.53 10.31
C VAL A 24 7.57 5.55 11.35
N LEU A 25 6.91 6.70 11.47
CA LEU A 25 7.33 7.79 12.37
C LEU A 25 6.85 7.65 13.83
N ILE A 26 5.86 6.79 14.08
CA ILE A 26 5.31 6.53 15.42
C ILE A 26 6.35 5.89 16.37
N PRO A 27 7.03 4.77 16.02
CA PRO A 27 7.91 4.07 16.96
C PRO A 27 9.06 4.94 17.48
N ASP A 28 9.61 5.80 16.64
CA ASP A 28 10.75 6.66 17.01
C ASP A 28 10.32 8.00 17.65
N GLY A 29 9.01 8.24 17.77
CA GLY A 29 8.46 9.49 18.29
C GLY A 29 8.85 10.73 17.48
N GLN A 30 9.33 10.55 16.25
CA GLN A 30 9.83 11.62 15.38
C GLN A 30 8.71 12.56 14.92
N LEU A 31 7.47 12.05 14.84
CA LEU A 31 6.27 12.85 14.53
C LEU A 31 6.12 14.09 15.41
N PHE A 32 6.50 14.01 16.69
CA PHE A 32 6.40 15.11 17.66
C PHE A 32 7.67 15.97 17.75
N LYS A 33 8.75 15.57 17.07
CA LYS A 33 10.05 16.26 17.07
C LYS A 33 10.36 16.95 15.74
N MET A 34 9.52 16.78 14.73
CA MET A 34 9.71 17.37 13.40
C MET A 34 9.62 18.91 13.44
N THR A 35 10.62 19.55 12.87
CA THR A 35 10.63 20.99 12.59
C THR A 35 9.83 21.30 11.32
N LEU A 36 9.54 22.59 11.07
CA LEU A 36 8.91 23.03 9.81
C LEU A 36 9.70 22.63 8.55
N SER A 37 11.03 22.53 8.65
CA SER A 37 11.89 22.05 7.57
C SER A 37 11.72 20.55 7.32
N ASP A 38 11.52 19.75 8.37
CA ASP A 38 11.34 18.31 8.23
C ASP A 38 9.99 17.98 7.59
N TRP A 39 8.98 18.82 7.82
CA TRP A 39 7.66 18.71 7.16
C TRP A 39 7.71 18.90 5.64
N SER A 40 8.57 19.78 5.13
CA SER A 40 8.70 20.00 3.68
C SER A 40 9.42 18.83 2.99
N ILE A 41 10.41 18.26 3.67
CA ILE A 41 11.10 17.04 3.24
C ILE A 41 10.12 15.86 3.28
N TYR A 42 9.34 15.73 4.35
CA TYR A 42 8.31 14.71 4.48
C TYR A 42 7.28 14.78 3.34
N LEU A 43 6.76 15.96 3.04
CA LEU A 43 5.83 16.17 1.91
C LEU A 43 6.45 15.74 0.58
N SER A 44 7.74 16.04 0.38
CA SER A 44 8.48 15.66 -0.82
C SER A 44 8.63 14.14 -0.94
N VAL A 45 8.91 13.45 0.18
CA VAL A 45 8.99 11.98 0.26
C VAL A 45 7.62 11.35 0.04
N VAL A 46 6.54 11.90 0.59
CA VAL A 46 5.16 11.43 0.36
C VAL A 46 4.79 11.57 -1.12
N LEU A 47 5.09 12.71 -1.74
CA LEU A 47 4.85 12.93 -3.17
C LEU A 47 5.63 11.93 -4.03
N LEU A 48 6.91 11.71 -3.72
CA LEU A 48 7.72 10.71 -4.42
C LEU A 48 7.15 9.29 -4.24
N SER A 49 6.68 8.97 -3.03
CA SER A 49 6.04 7.68 -2.71
C SER A 49 4.73 7.48 -3.46
N ILE A 50 3.96 8.56 -3.72
CA ILE A 50 2.80 8.52 -4.60
C ILE A 50 3.21 8.07 -5.99
N PHE A 51 4.23 8.69 -6.59
CA PHE A 51 4.69 8.32 -7.94
C PHE A 51 5.16 6.86 -8.01
N PHE A 52 5.93 6.41 -7.01
CA PHE A 52 6.41 5.03 -6.96
C PHE A 52 5.32 3.99 -6.63
N SER A 53 4.21 4.41 -6.03
CA SER A 53 3.10 3.51 -5.70
C SER A 53 2.05 3.41 -6.82
N ILE A 54 2.15 4.20 -7.89
CA ILE A 54 1.27 4.11 -9.07
C ILE A 54 1.26 2.68 -9.68
N PRO A 55 2.42 2.01 -9.93
CA PRO A 55 2.42 0.63 -10.42
C PRO A 55 1.72 -0.33 -9.46
N CYS A 56 1.90 -0.13 -8.16
CA CYS A 56 1.24 -0.94 -7.13
C CYS A 56 -0.29 -0.74 -7.15
N PHE A 57 -0.77 0.49 -7.36
CA PHE A 57 -2.18 0.79 -7.54
C PHE A 57 -2.75 0.09 -8.78
N LEU A 58 -2.08 0.20 -9.92
CA LEU A 58 -2.50 -0.45 -11.17
C LEU A 58 -2.59 -1.97 -11.01
N SER A 59 -1.61 -2.59 -10.36
CA SER A 59 -1.63 -4.03 -10.09
C SER A 59 -2.76 -4.44 -9.14
N LEU A 60 -3.00 -3.68 -8.07
CA LEU A 60 -4.11 -3.94 -7.14
C LEU A 60 -5.45 -3.80 -7.87
N TRP A 61 -5.60 -2.79 -8.72
CA TRP A 61 -6.80 -2.57 -9.52
C TRP A 61 -7.05 -3.71 -10.52
N LEU A 62 -6.02 -4.14 -11.26
CA LEU A 62 -6.11 -5.30 -12.15
C LEU A 62 -6.45 -6.58 -11.40
N ALA A 63 -5.85 -6.80 -10.22
CA ALA A 63 -6.13 -7.95 -9.39
C ALA A 63 -7.59 -7.99 -8.92
N VAL A 64 -8.14 -6.86 -8.45
CA VAL A 64 -9.57 -6.78 -8.07
C VAL A 64 -10.46 -7.05 -9.27
N ASN A 65 -10.09 -6.51 -10.43
CA ASN A 65 -10.82 -6.69 -11.69
C ASN A 65 -10.82 -8.16 -12.15
N LEU A 66 -9.72 -8.89 -12.00
CA LEU A 66 -9.66 -10.34 -12.31
C LEU A 66 -10.45 -11.18 -11.30
N VAL A 67 -10.33 -10.85 -10.02
CA VAL A 67 -10.95 -11.60 -8.92
C VAL A 67 -12.47 -11.44 -8.89
N GLN A 68 -13.02 -10.36 -9.45
CA GLN A 68 -14.47 -10.15 -9.52
C GLN A 68 -15.17 -11.23 -10.36
N PHE A 69 -14.55 -11.69 -11.45
CA PHE A 69 -15.14 -12.64 -12.40
C PHE A 69 -15.13 -14.08 -11.88
N SER A 70 -14.41 -14.33 -10.78
CA SER A 70 -14.31 -15.64 -10.18
C SER A 70 -15.48 -15.89 -9.21
N SER A 71 -16.08 -17.08 -9.22
CA SER A 71 -17.18 -17.46 -8.31
C SER A 71 -16.71 -17.87 -6.90
N TRP A 72 -15.47 -17.56 -6.53
CA TRP A 72 -14.85 -18.01 -5.28
C TRP A 72 -15.48 -17.36 -4.04
N HIS A 73 -15.34 -18.04 -2.90
CA HIS A 73 -15.66 -17.47 -1.59
C HIS A 73 -14.93 -16.14 -1.36
N ILE A 74 -15.64 -15.16 -0.80
CA ILE A 74 -15.14 -13.79 -0.56
C ILE A 74 -13.84 -13.77 0.26
N MET A 75 -13.67 -14.71 1.19
CA MET A 75 -12.41 -14.85 1.95
C MET A 75 -11.22 -15.22 1.05
N LEU A 76 -11.38 -16.17 0.12
CA LEU A 76 -10.31 -16.56 -0.81
C LEU A 76 -9.95 -15.41 -1.76
N LYS A 77 -10.95 -14.63 -2.18
CA LYS A 77 -10.74 -13.40 -2.97
C LYS A 77 -9.89 -12.37 -2.23
N LYS A 78 -10.16 -12.14 -0.94
CA LYS A 78 -9.35 -11.23 -0.11
C LYS A 78 -7.93 -11.76 0.10
N LEU A 79 -7.78 -13.06 0.32
CA LEU A 79 -6.47 -13.69 0.50
C LEU A 79 -5.60 -13.56 -0.77
N SER A 80 -6.16 -13.87 -1.95
CA SER A 80 -5.42 -13.72 -3.21
C SER A 80 -5.06 -12.26 -3.49
N LEU A 81 -5.97 -11.32 -3.21
CA LEU A 81 -5.70 -9.89 -3.29
C LEU A 81 -4.58 -9.44 -2.36
N CYS A 82 -4.54 -9.95 -1.13
CA CYS A 82 -3.42 -9.69 -0.21
C CYS A 82 -2.10 -10.21 -0.79
N ILE A 83 -2.04 -11.47 -1.22
CA ILE A 83 -0.81 -12.08 -1.75
C ILE A 83 -0.31 -11.31 -2.98
N ILE A 84 -1.20 -11.00 -3.91
CA ILE A 84 -0.87 -10.24 -5.13
C ILE A 84 -0.44 -8.82 -4.75
N GLY A 85 -1.19 -8.15 -3.88
CA GLY A 85 -0.85 -6.82 -3.38
C GLY A 85 0.55 -6.77 -2.74
N VAL A 86 0.84 -7.70 -1.84
CA VAL A 86 2.16 -7.83 -1.19
C VAL A 86 3.25 -8.07 -2.23
N ALA A 87 3.07 -9.03 -3.15
CA ALA A 87 4.07 -9.31 -4.19
C ALA A 87 4.37 -8.07 -5.05
N PHE A 88 3.34 -7.34 -5.48
CA PHE A 88 3.47 -6.13 -6.28
C PHE A 88 3.94 -4.90 -5.51
N THR A 89 3.82 -4.88 -4.18
CA THR A 89 4.51 -3.87 -3.37
C THR A 89 6.00 -4.17 -3.27
N ILE A 90 6.37 -5.40 -2.92
CA ILE A 90 7.78 -5.75 -2.65
C ILE A 90 8.61 -5.66 -3.92
N LEU A 91 8.08 -6.09 -5.07
CA LEU A 91 8.82 -6.16 -6.33
C LEU A 91 9.42 -4.81 -6.79
N PRO A 92 8.67 -3.69 -6.92
CA PRO A 92 9.24 -2.40 -7.28
C PRO A 92 10.23 -1.88 -6.24
N PHE A 93 9.97 -2.07 -4.94
CA PHE A 93 10.92 -1.68 -3.89
C PHE A 93 12.22 -2.50 -3.97
N PHE A 94 12.12 -3.79 -4.24
CA PHE A 94 13.27 -4.68 -4.42
C PHE A 94 14.11 -4.29 -5.63
N VAL A 95 13.47 -3.95 -6.75
CA VAL A 95 14.16 -3.51 -7.99
C VAL A 95 14.85 -2.16 -7.79
N LEU A 96 14.26 -1.24 -7.03
CA LEU A 96 14.77 0.13 -6.87
C LEU A 96 15.83 0.28 -5.77
N LEU A 97 15.63 -0.37 -4.61
CA LEU A 97 16.48 -0.20 -3.42
C LEU A 97 17.45 -1.36 -3.19
N GLY A 98 17.26 -2.49 -3.88
CA GLY A 98 18.02 -3.72 -3.66
C GLY A 98 17.60 -4.48 -2.40
N SER A 99 18.03 -5.74 -2.29
CA SER A 99 17.58 -6.64 -1.22
C SER A 99 17.97 -6.16 0.17
N GLU A 100 19.15 -5.55 0.32
CA GLU A 100 19.70 -5.18 1.62
C GLU A 100 18.97 -4.00 2.25
N ALA A 101 18.59 -2.98 1.48
CA ALA A 101 17.82 -1.85 2.01
C ALA A 101 16.36 -2.20 2.30
N THR A 102 15.83 -3.28 1.71
CA THR A 102 14.40 -3.64 1.80
C THR A 102 14.07 -4.39 3.10
N PHE A 103 14.99 -5.24 3.60
CA PHE A 103 14.71 -6.18 4.69
C PHE A 103 15.56 -5.99 5.96
N ASN A 104 16.60 -5.18 5.92
CA ASN A 104 17.57 -5.13 7.01
C ASN A 104 17.18 -4.19 8.16
N ASP A 105 16.20 -3.30 7.95
CA ASP A 105 15.70 -2.38 8.99
C ASP A 105 14.33 -2.80 9.54
N SER A 106 14.24 -2.87 10.87
CA SER A 106 12.99 -3.20 11.59
C SER A 106 11.86 -2.17 11.38
N SER A 107 12.22 -0.95 10.96
CA SER A 107 11.30 0.15 10.62
C SER A 107 11.21 0.36 9.10
N SER A 108 11.28 -0.71 8.30
CA SER A 108 11.27 -0.54 6.84
C SER A 108 9.93 0.04 6.36
N PRO A 109 9.94 1.11 5.55
CA PRO A 109 8.72 1.71 5.02
C PRO A 109 7.93 0.72 4.15
N VAL A 110 8.61 -0.29 3.60
CA VAL A 110 8.00 -1.38 2.83
C VAL A 110 7.09 -2.24 3.69
N LEU A 111 7.53 -2.61 4.91
CA LEU A 111 6.71 -3.39 5.84
C LEU A 111 5.48 -2.60 6.29
N ALA A 112 5.65 -1.31 6.62
CA ALA A 112 4.54 -0.42 6.96
C ALA A 112 3.52 -0.35 5.80
N TYR A 113 4.00 -0.21 4.57
CA TYR A 113 3.14 -0.11 3.39
C TYR A 113 2.35 -1.41 3.12
N VAL A 114 3.02 -2.57 3.26
CA VAL A 114 2.40 -3.89 3.16
C VAL A 114 1.31 -4.08 4.22
N LEU A 115 1.59 -3.70 5.47
CA LEU A 115 0.62 -3.82 6.57
C LEU A 115 -0.63 -2.98 6.30
N VAL A 116 -0.48 -1.74 5.82
CA VAL A 116 -1.64 -0.89 5.52
C VAL A 116 -2.42 -1.41 4.31
N ILE A 117 -1.77 -1.95 3.28
CA ILE A 117 -2.48 -2.54 2.15
C ILE A 117 -3.30 -3.75 2.61
N CYS A 118 -2.72 -4.65 3.40
CA CYS A 118 -3.44 -5.78 3.97
C CYS A 118 -4.61 -5.32 4.86
N ALA A 119 -4.37 -4.36 5.75
CA ALA A 119 -5.42 -3.79 6.60
C ALA A 119 -6.53 -3.14 5.75
N GLY A 120 -6.18 -2.39 4.70
CA GLY A 120 -7.13 -1.77 3.78
C GLY A 120 -7.99 -2.80 3.05
N ILE A 121 -7.39 -3.86 2.51
CA ILE A 121 -8.12 -4.95 1.84
C ILE A 121 -9.10 -5.65 2.80
N TRP A 122 -8.71 -5.79 4.06
CA TRP A 122 -9.56 -6.42 5.07
C TRP A 122 -10.68 -5.49 5.54
N PHE A 123 -10.38 -4.22 5.79
CA PHE A 123 -11.28 -3.23 6.34
C PHE A 123 -12.31 -2.74 5.33
N TYR A 124 -11.89 -2.47 4.09
CA TYR A 124 -12.81 -2.07 3.04
C TYR A 124 -13.63 -3.28 2.57
N ARG A 125 -14.95 -3.10 2.48
CA ARG A 125 -15.84 -4.15 1.96
C ARG A 125 -15.69 -4.21 0.45
N LEU A 126 -15.23 -5.35 -0.05
CA LEU A 126 -15.40 -5.72 -1.44
C LEU A 126 -16.89 -5.98 -1.65
N THR A 127 -17.58 -5.15 -2.44
CA THR A 127 -18.94 -5.46 -2.91
C THR A 127 -18.80 -6.28 -4.20
N PRO A 128 -18.88 -7.62 -4.13
CA PRO A 128 -18.98 -8.42 -5.35
C PRO A 128 -20.30 -8.10 -6.04
N ARG A 129 -20.29 -8.14 -7.38
CA ARG A 129 -21.51 -8.25 -8.17
C ARG A 129 -22.15 -9.62 -7.99
#